data_AF-A0A2K0SXW0-F1
#
_entry.id   AF-A0A2K0SXW0-F1
#
_cell.length_a   1.000
_cell.length_b   1.000
_cell.length_c   1.000
_cell.angle_alpha   90.00
_cell.angle_beta   90.00
_cell.angle_gamma   90.00
#
_symmetry.space_group_name_H-M   'P 1'
#
loop_
_entity.id
_entity.type
_entity.pdbx_description
1 polymer ?
#
loop_
_entity_poly.entity_id
_entity_poly.type
_entity_poly.pdbx_seq_one_letter_code
_entity_poly.pdbx_strand_id
1 'polypeptide(L)'
;MARHDAAPLVSSSPPPSQANGAVRRRNQQLAGPTEISAASNGSSTASSSRLSMDKEKRRKARSLFRRFARFSFKHTWVAPLILLLLFAAAYAVNPTASNPVRRFIFLSYEQPNPNAHLDPTLPPHYGKGLWDVAFVAFYTIVLSFTRELMMQEVLIPLGRFNGIKSRGKQQRFAEQMYTALYFSCMGPTGVYVMSRSPVWYFNTAGMYEAFPHRSHEAVFKFYYLFQAAYWAQQGVVMLLGFEKPRKDFKELVAHHIVTLALIGLSYRFHFTHMGIAVYITHDISDVFLALSKSLHYIDSPLVIPVYISNIFVWIYLRHYINLRILYSILTEFRTVGPYELNWETQQYKCWISNIITFALLASLQALNLFWLYCLFRSMYKFVVYRIKKDDRSESSEEEENAQLRPEAEPLLTEVNGSANGHAKAAVENGSL
;
A
#
# COMPACT_ATOMS: atom_id res chain seq x y z
N MET A 1 58.65 10.23 -7.24
CA MET A 1 58.60 11.61 -6.70
C MET A 1 57.75 11.55 -5.44
N ALA A 2 58.38 11.41 -4.27
CA ALA A 2 58.61 12.50 -3.30
C ALA A 2 57.28 12.91 -2.63
N ARG A 3 56.91 12.32 -1.47
CA ARG A 3 57.39 12.55 -0.08
C ARG A 3 56.72 13.77 0.59
N HIS A 4 56.50 13.59 1.90
CA HIS A 4 56.30 14.57 2.97
C HIS A 4 54.85 15.05 3.21
N ASP A 5 54.32 15.18 4.43
CA ASP A 5 54.70 14.84 5.82
C ASP A 5 53.44 15.09 6.67
N ALA A 6 53.10 14.22 7.61
CA ALA A 6 53.20 14.43 9.07
C ALA A 6 52.41 15.63 9.67
N ALA A 7 51.61 15.28 10.69
CA ALA A 7 50.82 16.10 11.63
C ALA A 7 51.72 16.98 12.56
N PRO A 8 51.31 17.61 13.70
CA PRO A 8 50.04 17.56 14.47
C PRO A 8 49.62 18.82 15.32
N LEU A 9 48.48 18.68 16.04
CA LEU A 9 48.18 19.10 17.44
C LEU A 9 47.75 20.54 17.87
N VAL A 10 46.96 20.52 18.97
CA VAL A 10 46.62 21.53 20.01
C VAL A 10 45.28 22.30 19.82
N SER A 11 44.18 21.86 20.45
CA SER A 11 43.68 22.15 21.83
C SER A 11 43.12 23.57 22.07
N SER A 12 41.84 23.67 22.44
CA SER A 12 41.41 24.34 23.69
C SER A 12 39.88 24.29 23.87
N SER A 13 39.50 23.95 25.10
CA SER A 13 38.14 23.86 25.65
C SER A 13 37.55 25.25 26.00
N PRO A 14 36.25 25.37 26.35
CA PRO A 14 35.52 26.63 26.66
C PRO A 14 35.60 26.95 28.19
N PRO A 15 34.80 27.83 28.84
CA PRO A 15 34.00 29.04 28.53
C PRO A 15 34.52 30.27 29.39
N PRO A 16 33.74 31.32 29.77
CA PRO A 16 32.83 31.21 30.93
C PRO A 16 31.56 32.11 30.90
N SER A 17 30.83 32.01 32.01
CA SER A 17 29.45 32.38 32.33
C SER A 17 29.21 33.77 32.96
N GLN A 18 27.92 34.10 33.07
CA GLN A 18 27.22 35.00 34.03
C GLN A 18 27.01 36.47 33.62
N ALA A 19 25.75 36.91 33.60
CA ALA A 19 25.18 37.66 34.74
C ALA A 19 23.69 38.00 34.56
N ASN A 20 23.01 37.98 35.70
CA ASN A 20 21.63 38.31 36.01
C ASN A 20 21.12 39.69 35.53
N GLY A 21 19.80 39.80 35.33
CA GLY A 21 19.11 41.07 35.22
C GLY A 21 17.60 40.96 35.38
N ALA A 22 17.13 40.79 36.63
CA ALA A 22 15.74 40.95 37.00
C ALA A 22 15.34 42.43 36.98
N VAL A 23 14.28 42.82 36.27
CA VAL A 23 13.61 44.12 36.49
C VAL A 23 12.09 43.94 36.55
N ARG A 24 11.64 44.20 37.78
CA ARG A 24 10.31 44.26 38.37
C ARG A 24 9.48 45.40 37.75
N ARG A 25 8.35 45.10 37.11
CA ARG A 25 7.35 46.12 36.72
C ARG A 25 6.55 46.56 37.96
N ARG A 26 6.74 47.82 38.35
CA ARG A 26 5.96 48.54 39.37
C ARG A 26 5.00 49.47 38.64
N ASN A 27 3.69 49.19 38.68
CA ASN A 27 2.68 50.15 38.26
C ASN A 27 2.46 51.15 39.39
N GLN A 28 2.72 52.43 39.12
CA GLN A 28 2.31 53.55 39.95
C GLN A 28 0.91 54.02 39.51
N GLN A 29 0.00 54.06 40.48
CA GLN A 29 -1.24 54.82 40.46
C GLN A 29 -0.92 56.32 40.64
N LEU A 30 -1.53 57.17 39.82
CA LEU A 30 -1.75 58.58 40.15
C LEU A 30 -3.22 58.97 39.90
N ALA A 31 -3.74 59.79 40.80
CA ALA A 31 -5.13 60.22 40.93
C ALA A 31 -5.55 61.35 39.94
N GLY A 32 -6.88 61.55 39.79
CA GLY A 32 -7.60 62.40 38.80
C GLY A 32 -7.53 63.92 39.02
N PRO A 33 -8.59 64.75 38.79
CA PRO A 33 -10.00 64.54 38.39
C PRO A 33 -10.32 65.25 37.02
N THR A 34 -11.51 65.30 36.41
CA THR A 34 -12.83 65.86 36.81
C THR A 34 -13.89 65.55 35.72
N GLU A 35 -15.15 65.54 36.14
CA GLU A 35 -16.45 65.36 35.45
C GLU A 35 -16.62 66.00 34.06
N ILE A 36 -17.34 65.32 33.13
CA ILE A 36 -18.56 65.81 32.42
C ILE A 36 -19.41 64.59 31.99
N SER A 37 -20.71 64.64 32.30
CA SER A 37 -21.77 63.70 31.91
C SER A 37 -22.22 63.91 30.46
N ALA A 38 -22.38 62.84 29.67
CA ALA A 38 -23.36 62.78 28.57
C ALA A 38 -23.57 61.34 28.06
N ALA A 39 -24.84 61.01 27.85
CA ALA A 39 -25.34 59.69 27.52
C ALA A 39 -25.01 59.21 26.10
N SER A 40 -24.68 57.92 25.95
CA SER A 40 -25.11 57.09 24.81
C SER A 40 -24.99 55.59 25.15
N ASN A 41 -25.84 55.12 26.06
CA ASN A 41 -26.12 53.68 26.19
C ASN A 41 -27.02 53.26 25.04
N GLY A 42 -26.53 52.42 24.12
CA GLY A 42 -27.40 51.82 23.11
C GLY A 42 -26.76 50.92 22.04
N SER A 43 -25.49 51.09 21.66
CA SER A 43 -24.94 50.36 20.48
C SER A 43 -23.71 49.48 20.76
N SER A 44 -23.02 49.64 21.90
CA SER A 44 -21.79 48.91 22.20
C SER A 44 -22.01 47.48 22.72
N THR A 45 -23.13 47.22 23.39
CA THR A 45 -23.48 45.90 23.95
C THR A 45 -23.88 44.89 22.87
N ALA A 46 -24.58 45.32 21.81
CA ALA A 46 -24.97 44.45 20.70
C ALA A 46 -23.79 44.05 19.80
N SER A 47 -22.80 44.94 19.62
CA SER A 47 -21.55 44.65 18.90
C SER A 47 -20.65 43.68 19.69
N SER A 48 -20.50 43.94 21.00
CA SER A 48 -19.74 43.09 21.93
C SER A 48 -20.34 41.68 22.05
N SER A 49 -21.67 41.55 22.12
CA SER A 49 -22.35 40.25 22.22
C SER A 49 -22.28 39.44 20.91
N ARG A 50 -22.38 40.09 19.74
CA ARG A 50 -22.15 39.42 18.45
C ARG A 50 -20.71 38.93 18.31
N LEU A 51 -19.73 39.76 18.68
CA LEU A 51 -18.32 39.37 18.68
C LEU A 51 -18.00 38.24 19.67
N SER A 52 -18.65 38.19 20.84
CA SER A 52 -18.48 37.12 21.82
C SER A 52 -19.13 35.81 21.34
N MET A 53 -20.35 35.88 20.76
CA MET A 53 -21.03 34.75 20.14
C MET A 53 -20.23 34.18 18.96
N ASP A 54 -19.64 35.02 18.11
CA ASP A 54 -18.82 34.55 16.98
C ASP A 54 -17.51 33.93 17.45
N LYS A 55 -16.88 34.45 18.51
CA LYS A 55 -15.72 33.83 19.15
C LYS A 55 -16.10 32.48 19.77
N GLU A 56 -17.27 32.36 20.39
CA GLU A 56 -17.75 31.11 20.98
C GLU A 56 -18.10 30.06 19.90
N LYS A 57 -18.78 30.46 18.83
CA LYS A 57 -19.05 29.62 17.65
C LYS A 57 -17.75 29.13 17.02
N ARG A 58 -16.76 30.03 16.80
CA ARG A 58 -15.43 29.65 16.30
C ARG A 58 -14.69 28.71 17.25
N ARG A 59 -14.79 28.91 18.57
CA ARG A 59 -14.18 28.03 19.58
C ARG A 59 -14.83 26.64 19.60
N LYS A 60 -16.17 26.57 19.52
CA LYS A 60 -16.94 25.31 19.40
C LYS A 60 -16.62 24.59 18.10
N ALA A 61 -16.59 25.30 16.96
CA ALA A 61 -16.18 24.74 15.67
C ALA A 61 -14.75 24.17 15.70
N ARG A 62 -13.78 24.89 16.31
CA ARG A 62 -12.41 24.38 16.52
C ARG A 62 -12.35 23.18 17.47
N SER A 63 -13.25 23.08 18.45
CA SER A 63 -13.35 21.94 19.36
C SER A 63 -13.92 20.70 18.65
N LEU A 64 -14.98 20.88 17.87
CA LEU A 64 -15.59 19.84 17.03
C LEU A 64 -14.62 19.37 15.95
N PHE A 65 -13.93 20.29 15.26
CA PHE A 65 -12.90 19.96 14.28
C PHE A 65 -11.77 19.14 14.89
N ARG A 66 -11.28 19.51 16.08
CA ARG A 66 -10.25 18.72 16.79
C ARG A 66 -10.75 17.36 17.26
N ARG A 67 -12.04 17.24 17.62
CA ARG A 67 -12.65 15.95 17.98
C ARG A 67 -12.82 15.06 16.75
N PHE A 68 -13.28 15.63 15.64
CA PHE A 68 -13.42 14.96 14.36
C PHE A 68 -12.06 14.55 13.77
N ALA A 69 -11.07 15.44 13.78
CA ALA A 69 -9.71 15.12 13.34
C ALA A 69 -9.14 13.95 14.15
N ARG A 70 -9.25 13.98 15.48
CA ARG A 70 -8.83 12.85 16.33
C ARG A 70 -9.59 11.55 16.02
N PHE A 71 -10.89 11.63 15.73
CA PHE A 71 -11.68 10.47 15.32
C PHE A 71 -11.23 9.93 13.96
N SER A 72 -11.00 10.79 12.97
CA SER A 72 -10.54 10.41 11.63
C SER A 72 -9.09 9.90 11.62
N PHE A 73 -8.23 10.37 12.52
CA PHE A 73 -6.89 9.80 12.71
C PHE A 73 -6.94 8.42 13.38
N LYS A 74 -7.97 8.16 14.20
CA LYS A 74 -8.19 6.85 14.83
C LYS A 74 -8.84 5.85 13.87
N HIS A 75 -9.81 6.31 13.10
CA HIS A 75 -10.56 5.54 12.11
C HIS A 75 -10.17 5.99 10.70
N THR A 76 -9.14 5.36 10.15
CA THR A 76 -8.54 5.69 8.85
C THR A 76 -9.54 5.54 7.70
N TRP A 77 -10.58 4.72 7.86
CA TRP A 77 -11.66 4.55 6.88
C TRP A 77 -12.58 5.78 6.74
N VAL A 78 -12.57 6.74 7.68
CA VAL A 78 -13.45 7.93 7.65
C VAL A 78 -13.10 8.85 6.49
N ALA A 79 -11.82 9.07 6.21
CA ALA A 79 -11.39 9.94 5.12
C ALA A 79 -11.85 9.46 3.73
N PRO A 80 -11.61 8.20 3.31
CA PRO A 80 -12.12 7.71 2.04
C PRO A 80 -13.65 7.59 2.05
N LEU A 81 -14.30 7.27 3.19
CA LEU A 81 -15.76 7.29 3.28
C LEU A 81 -16.35 8.67 2.95
N ILE A 82 -15.76 9.75 3.47
CA ILE A 82 -16.24 11.11 3.17
C ILE A 82 -16.13 11.40 1.68
N LEU A 83 -15.03 11.02 1.04
CA LEU A 83 -14.89 11.16 -0.41
C LEU A 83 -15.98 10.38 -1.16
N LEU A 84 -16.25 9.12 -0.76
CA LEU A 84 -17.32 8.32 -1.36
C LEU A 84 -18.71 8.94 -1.17
N LEU A 85 -19.00 9.50 0.01
CA LEU A 85 -20.25 10.19 0.28
C LEU A 85 -20.40 11.46 -0.55
N LEU A 86 -19.31 12.19 -0.81
CA LEU A 86 -19.30 13.35 -1.70
C LEU A 86 -19.60 12.95 -3.15
N PHE A 87 -18.98 11.87 -3.65
CA PHE A 87 -19.30 11.32 -4.97
C PHE A 87 -20.76 10.86 -5.05
N ALA A 88 -21.25 10.15 -4.04
CA ALA A 88 -22.64 9.67 -3.98
C ALA A 88 -23.64 10.84 -3.95
N ALA A 89 -23.39 11.88 -3.14
CA ALA A 89 -24.21 13.08 -3.09
C ALA A 89 -24.21 13.81 -4.45
N ALA A 90 -23.04 13.99 -5.06
CA ALA A 90 -22.91 14.63 -6.36
C ALA A 90 -23.63 13.83 -7.48
N TYR A 91 -23.66 12.51 -7.38
CA TYR A 91 -24.45 11.67 -8.29
C TYR A 91 -25.96 11.79 -8.02
N ALA A 92 -26.38 11.78 -6.75
CA ALA A 92 -27.78 11.84 -6.35
C ALA A 92 -28.47 13.16 -6.75
N VAL A 93 -27.74 14.27 -6.83
CA VAL A 93 -28.27 15.56 -7.30
C VAL A 93 -28.74 15.49 -8.76
N ASN A 94 -28.08 14.70 -9.61
CA ASN A 94 -28.47 14.51 -10.99
C ASN A 94 -28.09 13.10 -11.48
N PRO A 95 -28.95 12.09 -11.28
CA PRO A 95 -28.65 10.69 -11.61
C PRO A 95 -28.92 10.42 -13.10
N THR A 96 -28.38 11.25 -14.00
CA THR A 96 -28.53 11.10 -15.44
C THR A 96 -27.19 10.95 -16.14
N ALA A 97 -27.22 10.56 -17.43
CA ALA A 97 -26.03 10.43 -18.27
C ALA A 97 -25.24 11.76 -18.44
N SER A 98 -25.87 12.90 -18.14
CA SER A 98 -25.24 14.21 -18.20
C SER A 98 -24.26 14.48 -17.05
N ASN A 99 -24.35 13.72 -15.94
CA ASN A 99 -23.53 13.95 -14.77
C ASN A 99 -22.09 13.46 -14.99
N PRO A 100 -21.06 14.33 -14.83
CA PRO A 100 -19.67 13.92 -14.97
C PRO A 100 -19.27 12.82 -13.97
N VAL A 101 -19.91 12.76 -12.80
CA VAL A 101 -19.67 11.73 -11.77
C VAL A 101 -20.01 10.33 -12.25
N ARG A 102 -20.96 10.20 -13.20
CA ARG A 102 -21.31 8.89 -13.78
C ARG A 102 -20.09 8.20 -14.39
N ARG A 103 -19.14 8.97 -14.93
CA ARG A 103 -17.91 8.46 -15.59
C ARG A 103 -16.88 7.91 -14.61
N PHE A 104 -17.01 8.25 -13.33
CA PHE A 104 -16.20 7.69 -12.24
C PHE A 104 -16.78 6.37 -11.72
N ILE A 105 -18.12 6.28 -11.65
CA ILE A 105 -18.82 5.15 -11.04
C ILE A 105 -19.06 4.01 -12.05
N PHE A 106 -19.40 4.34 -13.29
CA PHE A 106 -19.78 3.37 -14.32
C PHE A 106 -18.78 3.34 -15.47
N LEU A 107 -18.73 2.20 -16.17
CA LEU A 107 -17.92 2.06 -17.37
C LEU A 107 -18.30 3.12 -18.42
N SER A 108 -17.27 3.73 -18.99
CA SER A 108 -17.39 4.70 -20.08
C SER A 108 -17.11 4.04 -21.44
N TYR A 109 -17.48 4.71 -22.53
CA TYR A 109 -17.21 4.31 -23.93
C TYR A 109 -17.95 3.05 -24.38
N GLU A 110 -19.25 2.99 -24.12
CA GLU A 110 -20.13 1.95 -24.67
C GLU A 110 -20.18 2.04 -26.20
N GLN A 111 -20.07 0.89 -26.86
CA GLN A 111 -20.04 0.71 -28.30
C GLN A 111 -20.89 -0.50 -28.70
N PRO A 112 -21.47 -0.52 -29.91
CA PRO A 112 -22.14 -1.70 -30.43
C PRO A 112 -21.20 -2.92 -30.41
N ASN A 113 -21.76 -4.10 -30.16
CA ASN A 113 -21.00 -5.34 -30.25
C ASN A 113 -20.40 -5.47 -31.67
N PRO A 114 -19.12 -5.86 -31.83
CA PRO A 114 -18.55 -6.12 -33.15
C PRO A 114 -19.39 -7.09 -34.00
N ASN A 115 -20.04 -8.05 -33.35
CA ASN A 115 -20.91 -9.05 -33.95
C ASN A 115 -22.40 -8.66 -33.93
N ALA A 116 -22.74 -7.40 -33.58
CA ALA A 116 -24.13 -6.93 -33.58
C ALA A 116 -24.80 -7.00 -34.96
N HIS A 117 -24.00 -7.05 -36.03
CA HIS A 117 -24.49 -7.27 -37.40
C HIS A 117 -25.04 -8.69 -37.62
N LEU A 118 -24.60 -9.67 -36.82
CA LEU A 118 -25.10 -11.05 -36.85
C LEU A 118 -26.29 -11.21 -35.90
N ASP A 119 -26.20 -10.61 -34.71
CA ASP A 119 -27.26 -10.65 -33.70
C ASP A 119 -27.30 -9.32 -32.92
N PRO A 120 -28.34 -8.49 -33.12
CA PRO A 120 -28.52 -7.22 -32.42
C PRO A 120 -28.75 -7.34 -30.91
N THR A 121 -29.07 -8.54 -30.41
CA THR A 121 -29.33 -8.77 -28.98
C THR A 121 -28.05 -9.01 -28.17
N LEU A 122 -26.90 -9.11 -28.84
CA LEU A 122 -25.62 -9.31 -28.19
C LEU A 122 -25.25 -8.13 -27.27
N PRO A 123 -24.64 -8.41 -26.10
CA PRO A 123 -24.29 -7.38 -25.14
C PRO A 123 -23.29 -6.37 -25.73
N PRO A 124 -23.40 -5.09 -25.36
CA PRO A 124 -22.52 -4.05 -25.88
C PRO A 124 -21.07 -4.27 -25.42
N HIS A 125 -20.14 -3.78 -26.24
CA HIS A 125 -18.72 -3.74 -25.92
C HIS A 125 -18.32 -2.36 -25.44
N TYR A 126 -17.18 -2.26 -24.79
CA TYR A 126 -16.65 -1.03 -24.25
C TYR A 126 -15.25 -0.77 -24.81
N GLY A 127 -15.06 0.41 -25.40
CA GLY A 127 -13.76 0.90 -25.87
C GLY A 127 -12.91 1.45 -24.72
N LYS A 128 -11.81 2.13 -25.05
CA LYS A 128 -10.92 2.79 -24.07
C LYS A 128 -10.94 4.31 -24.19
N GLY A 129 -10.62 5.01 -23.11
CA GLY A 129 -10.30 6.44 -23.14
C GLY A 129 -9.96 7.03 -21.77
N LEU A 130 -9.80 8.36 -21.71
CA LEU A 130 -9.30 9.05 -20.50
C LEU A 130 -10.23 8.93 -19.29
N TRP A 131 -11.54 8.74 -19.50
CA TRP A 131 -12.47 8.52 -18.39
C TRP A 131 -12.22 7.20 -17.64
N ASP A 132 -11.47 6.27 -18.23
CA ASP A 132 -11.07 5.05 -17.53
C ASP A 132 -10.05 5.35 -16.42
N VAL A 133 -9.26 6.43 -16.52
CA VAL A 133 -8.39 6.90 -15.42
C VAL A 133 -9.22 7.43 -14.26
N ALA A 134 -10.30 8.16 -14.55
CA ALA A 134 -11.23 8.64 -13.55
C ALA A 134 -11.93 7.48 -12.83
N PHE A 135 -12.33 6.46 -13.59
CA PHE A 135 -12.88 5.21 -13.05
C PHE A 135 -11.88 4.52 -12.11
N VAL A 136 -10.63 4.33 -12.55
CA VAL A 136 -9.57 3.73 -11.72
C VAL A 136 -9.35 4.53 -10.45
N ALA A 137 -9.28 5.86 -10.53
CA ALA A 137 -9.09 6.73 -9.37
C ALA A 137 -10.26 6.62 -8.36
N PHE A 138 -11.50 6.57 -8.84
CA PHE A 138 -12.66 6.37 -7.98
C PHE A 138 -12.62 5.01 -7.27
N TYR A 139 -12.35 3.94 -8.01
CA TYR A 139 -12.27 2.60 -7.42
C TYR A 139 -11.06 2.42 -6.50
N THR A 140 -9.97 3.19 -6.69
CA THR A 140 -8.88 3.26 -5.70
C THR A 140 -9.36 3.83 -4.36
N ILE A 141 -10.27 4.82 -4.37
CA ILE A 141 -10.89 5.35 -3.13
C ILE A 141 -11.82 4.30 -2.52
N VAL A 142 -12.65 3.63 -3.33
CA VAL A 142 -13.54 2.54 -2.88
C VAL A 142 -12.72 1.45 -2.19
N LEU A 143 -11.66 0.98 -2.84
CA LEU A 143 -10.79 -0.07 -2.31
C LEU A 143 -10.04 0.39 -1.05
N SER A 144 -9.62 1.65 -0.97
CA SER A 144 -9.01 2.21 0.24
C SER A 144 -9.99 2.21 1.41
N PHE A 145 -11.24 2.63 1.19
CA PHE A 145 -12.29 2.55 2.20
C PHE A 145 -12.54 1.11 2.65
N THR A 146 -12.78 0.21 1.70
CA THR A 146 -13.08 -1.21 1.99
C THR A 146 -11.93 -1.86 2.76
N ARG A 147 -10.68 -1.61 2.35
CA ARG A 147 -9.48 -2.12 3.04
C ARG A 147 -9.44 -1.67 4.50
N GLU A 148 -9.51 -0.37 4.74
CA GLU A 148 -9.41 0.18 6.10
C GLU A 148 -10.58 -0.25 6.98
N LEU A 149 -11.81 -0.28 6.43
CA LEU A 149 -12.98 -0.75 7.14
C LEU A 149 -12.84 -2.23 7.54
N MET A 150 -12.51 -3.09 6.57
CA MET A 150 -12.32 -4.52 6.82
C MET A 150 -11.20 -4.77 7.82
N MET A 151 -10.06 -4.10 7.69
CA MET A 151 -8.94 -4.27 8.60
C MET A 151 -9.30 -3.86 10.03
N GLN A 152 -9.89 -2.67 10.22
CA GLN A 152 -10.17 -2.14 11.57
C GLN A 152 -11.37 -2.81 12.26
N GLU A 153 -12.46 -3.03 11.53
CA GLU A 153 -13.74 -3.46 12.11
C GLU A 153 -13.92 -4.99 12.09
N VAL A 154 -13.20 -5.72 11.22
CA VAL A 154 -13.37 -7.18 11.07
C VAL A 154 -12.09 -7.94 11.40
N LEU A 155 -10.99 -7.65 10.70
CA LEU A 155 -9.80 -8.51 10.71
C LEU A 155 -8.92 -8.34 11.94
N ILE A 156 -8.73 -7.11 12.45
CA ILE A 156 -8.01 -6.88 13.71
C ILE A 156 -8.77 -7.49 14.92
N PRO A 157 -10.10 -7.29 15.07
CA PRO A 157 -10.89 -8.03 16.06
C PRO A 157 -10.76 -9.55 15.92
N LEU A 158 -10.82 -10.08 14.70
CA LEU A 158 -10.63 -11.51 14.44
C LEU A 158 -9.24 -12.00 14.88
N GLY A 159 -8.17 -11.23 14.60
CA GLY A 159 -6.83 -11.56 15.07
C GLY A 159 -6.71 -11.57 16.59
N ARG A 160 -7.39 -10.63 17.28
CA ARG A 160 -7.47 -10.62 18.75
C ARG A 160 -8.22 -11.82 19.30
N PHE A 161 -9.32 -12.20 18.66
CA PHE A 161 -10.09 -13.39 19.03
C PHE A 161 -9.27 -14.68 18.88
N ASN A 162 -8.41 -14.74 17.86
CA ASN A 162 -7.46 -15.84 17.65
C ASN A 162 -6.16 -15.73 18.50
N GLY A 163 -6.13 -14.87 19.53
CA GLY A 163 -5.05 -14.84 20.52
C GLY A 163 -3.82 -14.02 20.16
N ILE A 164 -3.83 -13.24 19.08
CA ILE A 164 -2.69 -12.39 18.69
C ILE A 164 -2.62 -11.17 19.63
N LYS A 165 -1.59 -11.10 20.49
CA LYS A 165 -1.45 -10.04 21.52
C LYS A 165 -0.76 -8.78 21.02
N SER A 166 0.30 -8.90 20.20
CA SER A 166 1.05 -7.74 19.69
C SER A 166 0.22 -6.95 18.66
N ARG A 167 0.21 -5.62 18.80
CA ARG A 167 -0.46 -4.71 17.86
C ARG A 167 0.17 -4.78 16.46
N GLY A 168 1.50 -4.88 16.39
CA GLY A 168 2.20 -5.04 15.11
C GLY A 168 1.80 -6.33 14.40
N LYS A 169 1.75 -7.44 15.13
CA LYS A 169 1.30 -8.75 14.59
C LYS A 169 -0.16 -8.73 14.16
N GLN A 170 -1.04 -8.06 14.91
CA GLN A 170 -2.45 -7.89 14.52
C GLN A 170 -2.58 -7.14 13.18
N GLN A 171 -1.81 -6.07 12.98
CA GLN A 171 -1.82 -5.32 11.72
C GLN A 171 -1.32 -6.17 10.56
N ARG A 172 -0.20 -6.88 10.72
CA ARG A 172 0.34 -7.76 9.68
C ARG A 172 -0.62 -8.91 9.33
N PHE A 173 -1.24 -9.52 10.33
CA PHE A 173 -2.29 -10.51 10.11
C PHE A 173 -3.46 -9.92 9.31
N ALA A 174 -3.94 -8.74 9.69
CA ALA A 174 -5.03 -8.08 8.98
C ALA A 174 -4.65 -7.72 7.52
N GLU A 175 -3.43 -7.26 7.26
CA GLU A 175 -2.91 -7.00 5.90
C GLU A 175 -2.94 -8.28 5.04
N GLN A 176 -2.43 -9.39 5.57
CA GLN A 176 -2.41 -10.67 4.85
C GLN A 176 -3.81 -11.24 4.66
N MET A 177 -4.67 -11.18 5.69
CA MET A 177 -6.02 -11.71 5.60
C MET A 177 -6.89 -10.89 4.63
N TYR A 178 -6.75 -9.56 4.60
CA TYR A 178 -7.40 -8.71 3.60
C TYR A 178 -6.99 -9.12 2.18
N THR A 179 -5.69 -9.31 1.97
CA THR A 179 -5.14 -9.75 0.69
C THR A 179 -5.71 -11.12 0.27
N ALA A 180 -5.78 -12.06 1.21
CA ALA A 180 -6.36 -13.38 0.96
C ALA A 180 -7.85 -13.29 0.58
N LEU A 181 -8.64 -12.48 1.30
CA LEU A 181 -10.07 -12.28 1.00
C LEU A 181 -10.28 -11.62 -0.37
N TYR A 182 -9.52 -10.56 -0.67
CA TYR A 182 -9.60 -9.86 -1.94
C TYR A 182 -9.35 -10.80 -3.12
N PHE A 183 -8.22 -11.52 -3.12
CA PHE A 183 -7.88 -12.43 -4.21
C PHE A 183 -8.74 -13.70 -4.23
N SER A 184 -9.33 -14.11 -3.11
CA SER A 184 -10.31 -15.21 -3.10
C SER A 184 -11.60 -14.84 -3.84
N CYS A 185 -11.97 -13.56 -3.89
CA CYS A 185 -13.10 -13.07 -4.68
C CYS A 185 -12.69 -12.76 -6.13
N MET A 186 -11.55 -12.09 -6.32
CA MET A 186 -11.11 -11.64 -7.64
C MET A 186 -10.53 -12.77 -8.49
N GLY A 187 -9.85 -13.76 -7.91
CA GLY A 187 -9.29 -14.90 -8.63
C GLY A 187 -10.34 -15.68 -9.44
N PRO A 188 -11.43 -16.18 -8.82
CA PRO A 188 -12.51 -16.84 -9.55
C PRO A 188 -13.17 -15.93 -10.59
N THR A 189 -13.35 -14.64 -10.29
CA THR A 189 -13.87 -13.65 -11.25
C THR A 189 -12.95 -13.52 -12.46
N GLY A 190 -11.63 -13.52 -12.26
CA GLY A 190 -10.63 -13.49 -13.33
C GLY A 190 -10.69 -14.75 -14.19
N VAL A 191 -10.81 -15.93 -13.59
CA VAL A 191 -10.97 -17.19 -14.33
C VAL A 191 -12.24 -17.16 -15.19
N TYR A 192 -13.35 -16.65 -14.66
CA TYR A 192 -14.60 -16.46 -15.42
C TYR A 192 -14.42 -15.50 -16.60
N VAL A 193 -13.74 -14.37 -16.39
CA VAL A 193 -13.45 -13.42 -17.49
C VAL A 193 -12.56 -14.06 -18.55
N MET A 194 -11.53 -14.82 -18.14
CA MET A 194 -10.63 -15.49 -19.06
C MET A 194 -11.33 -16.61 -19.85
N SER A 195 -12.28 -17.33 -19.25
CA SER A 195 -13.04 -18.37 -19.95
C SER A 195 -13.93 -17.84 -21.08
N ARG A 196 -14.25 -16.55 -21.05
CA ARG A 196 -15.01 -15.87 -22.10
C ARG A 196 -14.10 -15.20 -23.14
N SER A 197 -12.79 -15.39 -23.04
CA SER A 197 -11.79 -14.79 -23.93
C SER A 197 -11.04 -15.87 -24.72
N PRO A 198 -10.43 -15.54 -25.87
CA PRO A 198 -9.61 -16.50 -26.63
C PRO A 198 -8.34 -16.96 -25.89
N VAL A 199 -8.03 -16.35 -24.74
CA VAL A 199 -6.88 -16.66 -23.87
C VAL A 199 -7.20 -17.77 -22.87
N TRP A 200 -8.36 -18.43 -23.00
CA TRP A 200 -8.76 -19.51 -22.10
C TRP A 200 -7.65 -20.54 -21.90
N TYR A 201 -7.44 -20.92 -20.64
CA TYR A 201 -6.37 -21.83 -20.21
C TYR A 201 -4.96 -21.42 -20.69
N PHE A 202 -4.69 -20.10 -20.67
CA PHE A 202 -3.41 -19.51 -21.06
C PHE A 202 -3.01 -19.87 -22.50
N ASN A 203 -3.98 -19.88 -23.43
CA ASN A 203 -3.71 -20.00 -24.85
C ASN A 203 -2.98 -18.74 -25.35
N THR A 204 -1.72 -18.91 -25.74
CA THR A 204 -0.85 -17.81 -26.14
C THR A 204 -1.17 -17.25 -27.52
N ALA A 205 -1.62 -18.10 -28.47
CA ALA A 205 -2.04 -17.64 -29.79
C ALA A 205 -3.22 -16.66 -29.71
N GLY A 206 -4.17 -16.93 -28.81
CA GLY A 206 -5.32 -16.07 -28.53
C GLY A 206 -4.96 -14.68 -27.98
N MET A 207 -3.71 -14.46 -27.55
CA MET A 207 -3.23 -13.14 -27.15
C MET A 207 -2.93 -12.22 -28.34
N TYR A 208 -2.78 -12.77 -29.55
CA TYR A 208 -2.32 -12.03 -30.74
C TYR A 208 -3.24 -12.13 -31.96
N GLU A 209 -3.97 -13.23 -32.12
CA GLU A 209 -4.69 -13.58 -33.36
C GLU A 209 -5.62 -12.46 -33.86
N ALA A 210 -6.39 -11.83 -32.96
CA ALA A 210 -7.32 -10.76 -33.27
C ALA A 210 -6.80 -9.35 -32.90
N PHE A 211 -5.48 -9.19 -32.75
CA PHE A 211 -4.90 -7.92 -32.35
C PHE A 211 -5.01 -6.87 -33.48
N PRO A 212 -5.48 -5.63 -33.22
CA PRO A 212 -5.70 -5.01 -31.90
C PRO A 212 -7.09 -5.22 -31.30
N HIS A 213 -7.11 -5.60 -30.03
CA HIS A 213 -8.35 -5.79 -29.25
C HIS A 213 -8.87 -4.44 -28.73
N ARG A 214 -9.58 -3.69 -29.57
CA ARG A 214 -9.96 -2.30 -29.26
C ARG A 214 -11.13 -2.17 -28.28
N SER A 215 -11.96 -3.19 -28.17
CA SER A 215 -13.14 -3.19 -27.32
C SER A 215 -13.32 -4.54 -26.63
N HIS A 216 -13.93 -4.51 -25.44
CA HIS A 216 -14.13 -5.70 -24.62
C HIS A 216 -15.54 -5.73 -24.04
N GLU A 217 -16.00 -6.90 -23.64
CA GLU A 217 -17.22 -7.04 -22.86
C GLU A 217 -17.14 -6.23 -21.55
N ALA A 218 -18.31 -5.82 -21.03
CA ALA A 218 -18.41 -5.05 -19.79
C ALA A 218 -17.63 -5.69 -18.63
N VAL A 219 -17.81 -7.00 -18.41
CA VAL A 219 -17.19 -7.72 -17.31
C VAL A 219 -15.67 -7.75 -17.45
N PHE A 220 -15.16 -7.96 -18.66
CA PHE A 220 -13.72 -7.94 -18.94
C PHE A 220 -13.13 -6.56 -18.65
N LYS A 221 -13.74 -5.50 -19.19
CA LYS A 221 -13.25 -4.13 -18.98
C LYS A 221 -13.30 -3.73 -17.50
N PHE A 222 -14.41 -4.03 -16.83
CA PHE A 222 -14.56 -3.78 -15.40
C PHE A 222 -13.49 -4.50 -14.60
N TYR A 223 -13.33 -5.81 -14.78
CA TYR A 223 -12.33 -6.60 -14.08
C TYR A 223 -10.92 -6.02 -14.26
N TYR A 224 -10.56 -5.69 -15.51
CA TYR A 224 -9.24 -5.16 -15.83
C TYR A 224 -8.98 -3.81 -15.15
N LEU A 225 -9.93 -2.87 -15.24
CA LEU A 225 -9.79 -1.55 -14.61
C LEU A 225 -9.87 -1.62 -13.09
N PHE A 226 -10.68 -2.51 -12.54
CA PHE A 226 -10.79 -2.72 -11.11
C PHE A 226 -9.49 -3.31 -10.53
N GLN A 227 -8.87 -4.27 -11.22
CA GLN A 227 -7.53 -4.75 -10.86
C GLN A 227 -6.48 -3.64 -10.97
N ALA A 228 -6.53 -2.80 -12.00
CA ALA A 228 -5.67 -1.61 -12.09
C ALA A 228 -5.86 -0.67 -10.89
N ALA A 229 -7.10 -0.45 -10.45
CA ALA A 229 -7.42 0.35 -9.27
C ALA A 229 -6.88 -0.24 -7.96
N TYR A 230 -6.89 -1.56 -7.82
CA TYR A 230 -6.29 -2.27 -6.69
C TYR A 230 -4.76 -2.11 -6.66
N TRP A 231 -4.09 -2.31 -7.79
CA TRP A 231 -2.64 -2.12 -7.85
C TRP A 231 -2.23 -0.66 -7.66
N ALA A 232 -3.03 0.29 -8.17
CA ALA A 232 -2.84 1.70 -7.87
C ALA A 232 -3.04 2.00 -6.38
N GLN A 233 -4.06 1.41 -5.74
CA GLN A 233 -4.33 1.55 -4.31
C GLN A 233 -3.17 1.03 -3.46
N GLN A 234 -2.64 -0.16 -3.78
CA GLN A 234 -1.46 -0.74 -3.12
C GLN A 234 -0.22 0.16 -3.31
N GLY A 235 0.00 0.69 -4.51
CA GLY A 235 1.06 1.65 -4.79
C GLY A 235 0.96 2.93 -3.96
N VAL A 236 -0.25 3.49 -3.81
CA VAL A 236 -0.51 4.68 -2.98
C VAL A 236 -0.23 4.39 -1.51
N VAL A 237 -0.69 3.26 -0.98
CA VAL A 237 -0.42 2.85 0.41
C VAL A 237 1.08 2.72 0.67
N MET A 238 1.82 2.12 -0.26
CA MET A 238 3.26 1.98 -0.17
C MET A 238 3.98 3.34 -0.24
N LEU A 239 3.59 4.22 -1.16
CA LEU A 239 4.21 5.54 -1.35
C LEU A 239 3.97 6.48 -0.15
N LEU A 240 2.79 6.41 0.45
CA LEU A 240 2.43 7.21 1.63
C LEU A 240 3.02 6.65 2.93
N GLY A 241 3.71 5.49 2.88
CA GLY A 241 4.34 4.88 4.05
C GLY A 241 3.33 4.38 5.09
N PHE A 242 2.10 4.07 4.67
CA PHE A 242 1.08 3.52 5.59
C PHE A 242 1.41 2.09 6.02
N GLU A 243 2.24 1.37 5.27
CA GLU A 243 2.81 0.08 5.66
C GLU A 243 4.27 0.22 6.09
N LYS A 244 4.64 -0.36 7.23
CA LYS A 244 6.04 -0.39 7.69
C LYS A 244 6.92 -1.13 6.67
N PRO A 245 8.07 -0.56 6.25
CA PRO A 245 8.99 -1.21 5.32
C PRO A 245 9.37 -2.63 5.75
N ARG A 246 9.33 -3.56 4.80
CA ARG A 246 9.73 -4.95 4.98
C ARG A 246 11.19 -5.14 4.53
N LYS A 247 11.81 -6.27 4.85
CA LYS A 247 13.20 -6.57 4.41
C LYS A 247 13.33 -6.60 2.88
N ASP A 248 12.24 -6.89 2.16
CA ASP A 248 12.13 -6.91 0.69
C ASP A 248 11.55 -5.60 0.10
N PHE A 249 11.65 -4.47 0.81
CA PHE A 249 11.01 -3.22 0.38
C PHE A 249 11.50 -2.72 -0.98
N LYS A 250 12.80 -2.85 -1.28
CA LYS A 250 13.37 -2.38 -2.56
C LYS A 250 12.84 -3.19 -3.73
N GLU A 251 12.78 -4.51 -3.57
CA GLU A 251 12.25 -5.45 -4.55
C GLU A 251 10.74 -5.26 -4.73
N LEU A 252 10.01 -4.98 -3.64
CA LEU A 252 8.58 -4.66 -3.69
C LEU A 252 8.30 -3.34 -4.42
N VAL A 253 9.15 -2.32 -4.25
CA VAL A 253 9.07 -1.06 -5.00
C VAL A 253 9.36 -1.28 -6.47
N ALA A 254 10.44 -2.00 -6.80
CA ALA A 254 10.77 -2.36 -8.19
C ALA A 254 9.62 -3.12 -8.86
N HIS A 255 9.00 -4.05 -8.14
CA HIS A 255 7.81 -4.75 -8.57
C HIS A 255 6.64 -3.81 -8.87
N HIS A 256 6.31 -2.88 -7.98
CA HIS A 256 5.21 -1.94 -8.22
C HIS A 256 5.46 -1.06 -9.45
N ILE A 257 6.71 -0.66 -9.69
CA ILE A 257 7.06 0.09 -10.90
C ILE A 257 6.80 -0.76 -12.14
N VAL A 258 7.29 -2.01 -12.14
CA VAL A 258 7.11 -2.94 -13.27
C VAL A 258 5.64 -3.30 -13.49
N THR A 259 4.88 -3.60 -12.43
CA THR A 259 3.47 -3.96 -12.56
C THR A 259 2.60 -2.80 -13.00
N LEU A 260 2.76 -1.61 -12.44
CA LEU A 260 2.02 -0.42 -12.89
C LEU A 260 2.38 -0.07 -14.35
N ALA A 261 3.65 -0.24 -14.75
CA ALA A 261 4.06 -0.08 -16.15
C ALA A 261 3.41 -1.13 -17.06
N LEU A 262 3.40 -2.41 -16.67
CA LEU A 262 2.74 -3.49 -17.42
C LEU A 262 1.25 -3.20 -17.59
N ILE A 263 0.55 -2.83 -16.52
CA ILE A 263 -0.89 -2.52 -16.54
C ILE A 263 -1.17 -1.32 -17.45
N GLY A 264 -0.44 -0.21 -17.24
CA GLY A 264 -0.64 1.02 -17.99
C GLY A 264 -0.34 0.86 -19.48
N LEU A 265 0.78 0.22 -19.83
CA LEU A 265 1.19 0.03 -21.22
C LEU A 265 0.32 -1.01 -21.92
N SER A 266 -0.03 -2.12 -21.26
CA SER A 266 -0.89 -3.13 -21.89
C SER A 266 -2.32 -2.59 -22.12
N TYR A 267 -2.86 -1.75 -21.22
CA TYR A 267 -4.11 -1.04 -21.48
C TYR A 267 -3.96 0.00 -22.62
N ARG A 268 -2.90 0.82 -22.58
CA ARG A 268 -2.67 1.88 -23.57
C ARG A 268 -2.47 1.34 -24.98
N PHE A 269 -1.84 0.18 -25.13
CA PHE A 269 -1.48 -0.43 -26.40
C PHE A 269 -2.26 -1.71 -26.75
N HIS A 270 -3.39 -1.98 -26.10
CA HIS A 270 -4.31 -3.08 -26.45
C HIS A 270 -3.79 -4.52 -26.20
N PHE A 271 -2.78 -4.68 -25.32
CA PHE A 271 -2.27 -5.98 -24.86
C PHE A 271 -3.02 -6.53 -23.63
N THR A 272 -4.30 -6.15 -23.46
CA THR A 272 -5.13 -6.50 -22.31
C THR A 272 -5.36 -8.00 -22.15
N HIS A 273 -5.45 -8.75 -23.24
CA HIS A 273 -5.55 -10.22 -23.25
C HIS A 273 -4.35 -10.89 -22.56
N MET A 274 -3.14 -10.43 -22.87
CA MET A 274 -1.93 -10.86 -22.16
C MET A 274 -1.95 -10.40 -20.70
N GLY A 275 -2.43 -9.18 -20.45
CA GLY A 275 -2.58 -8.63 -19.10
C GLY A 275 -3.50 -9.47 -18.20
N ILE A 276 -4.63 -9.98 -18.71
CA ILE A 276 -5.53 -10.86 -17.94
C ILE A 276 -4.86 -12.18 -17.59
N ALA A 277 -4.13 -12.79 -18.52
CA ALA A 277 -3.36 -14.00 -18.24
C ALA A 277 -2.37 -13.78 -17.09
N VAL A 278 -1.63 -12.66 -17.12
CA VAL A 278 -0.68 -12.30 -16.07
C VAL A 278 -1.39 -11.98 -14.74
N TYR A 279 -2.53 -11.28 -14.75
CA TYR A 279 -3.30 -11.04 -13.53
C TYR A 279 -3.69 -12.35 -12.85
N ILE A 280 -4.29 -13.28 -13.59
CA ILE A 280 -4.83 -14.53 -13.02
C ILE A 280 -3.73 -15.39 -12.41
N THR A 281 -2.56 -15.50 -13.05
CA THR A 281 -1.44 -16.26 -12.48
C THR A 281 -0.97 -15.67 -11.16
N HIS A 282 -0.95 -14.34 -11.03
CA HIS A 282 -0.52 -13.64 -9.83
C HIS A 282 -1.60 -13.68 -8.74
N ASP A 283 -2.86 -13.44 -9.09
CA ASP A 283 -3.99 -13.39 -8.15
C ASP A 283 -4.19 -14.75 -7.46
N ILE A 284 -4.23 -15.85 -8.23
CA ILE A 284 -4.44 -17.19 -7.66
C ILE A 284 -3.28 -17.57 -6.73
N SER A 285 -2.05 -17.32 -7.13
CA SER A 285 -0.88 -17.63 -6.29
C SER A 285 -0.82 -16.76 -5.04
N ASP A 286 -1.25 -15.49 -5.11
CA ASP A 286 -1.30 -14.60 -3.94
C ASP A 286 -2.33 -15.03 -2.90
N VAL A 287 -3.41 -15.73 -3.29
CA VAL A 287 -4.33 -16.36 -2.32
C VAL A 287 -3.58 -17.35 -1.42
N PHE A 288 -2.83 -18.29 -2.01
CA PHE A 288 -2.09 -19.30 -1.26
C PHE A 288 -0.99 -18.68 -0.39
N LEU A 289 -0.28 -17.68 -0.92
CA LEU A 289 0.76 -16.97 -0.17
C LEU A 289 0.16 -16.23 1.04
N ALA A 290 -0.89 -15.43 0.82
CA ALA A 290 -1.53 -14.65 1.86
C ALA A 290 -2.21 -15.54 2.91
N LEU A 291 -2.84 -16.65 2.48
CA LEU A 291 -3.46 -17.62 3.37
C LEU A 291 -2.42 -18.33 4.23
N SER A 292 -1.31 -18.79 3.65
CA SER A 292 -0.24 -19.46 4.40
C SER A 292 0.31 -18.58 5.53
N LYS A 293 0.53 -17.29 5.26
CA LYS A 293 0.96 -16.31 6.26
C LYS A 293 -0.10 -16.02 7.30
N SER A 294 -1.35 -15.88 6.88
CA SER A 294 -2.47 -15.63 7.80
C SER A 294 -2.64 -16.79 8.79
N LEU A 295 -2.53 -18.03 8.31
CA LEU A 295 -2.55 -19.24 9.15
C LEU A 295 -1.35 -19.30 10.09
N HIS A 296 -0.18 -18.80 9.65
CA HIS A 296 1.03 -18.75 10.47
C HIS A 296 0.87 -17.84 11.68
N TYR A 297 0.26 -16.67 11.50
CA TYR A 297 0.02 -15.72 12.60
C TYR A 297 -0.91 -16.24 13.71
N ILE A 298 -1.79 -17.18 13.39
CA ILE A 298 -2.73 -17.80 14.34
C ILE A 298 -2.29 -19.20 14.80
N ASP A 299 -1.04 -19.60 14.49
CA ASP A 299 -0.47 -20.90 14.87
C ASP A 299 -1.30 -22.13 14.42
N SER A 300 -2.00 -22.01 13.28
CA SER A 300 -2.84 -23.09 12.76
C SER A 300 -2.02 -24.34 12.36
N PRO A 301 -2.53 -25.57 12.58
CA PRO A 301 -1.87 -26.78 12.08
C PRO A 301 -1.85 -26.87 10.55
N LEU A 302 -2.70 -26.10 9.86
CA LEU A 302 -2.80 -26.10 8.39
C LEU A 302 -1.70 -25.28 7.69
N VAL A 303 -0.79 -24.65 8.43
CA VAL A 303 0.29 -23.81 7.86
C VAL A 303 1.14 -24.61 6.89
N ILE A 304 1.62 -25.79 7.28
CA ILE A 304 2.52 -26.62 6.47
C ILE A 304 1.87 -27.05 5.14
N PRO A 305 0.68 -27.70 5.14
CA PRO A 305 0.08 -28.14 3.88
C PRO A 305 -0.22 -26.96 2.95
N VAL A 306 -0.75 -25.84 3.46
CA VAL A 306 -1.05 -24.66 2.64
C VAL A 306 0.24 -24.01 2.10
N TYR A 307 1.31 -23.98 2.89
CA TYR A 307 2.59 -23.43 2.46
C TYR A 307 3.28 -24.31 1.40
N ILE A 308 3.15 -25.64 1.50
CA ILE A 308 3.61 -26.56 0.44
C ILE A 308 2.78 -26.35 -0.84
N SER A 309 1.45 -26.28 -0.74
CA SER A 309 0.57 -25.96 -1.88
C SER A 309 0.94 -24.63 -2.52
N ASN A 310 1.28 -23.61 -1.72
CA ASN A 310 1.74 -22.32 -2.22
C ASN A 310 2.99 -22.46 -3.11
N ILE A 311 3.98 -23.27 -2.73
CA ILE A 311 5.18 -23.49 -3.56
C ILE A 311 4.81 -24.12 -4.91
N PHE A 312 3.96 -25.15 -4.92
CA PHE A 312 3.54 -25.81 -6.16
C PHE A 312 2.77 -24.84 -7.08
N VAL A 313 1.80 -24.11 -6.52
CA VAL A 313 1.00 -23.12 -7.27
C VAL A 313 1.90 -22.00 -7.78
N TRP A 314 2.86 -21.53 -6.98
CA TRP A 314 3.83 -20.50 -7.39
C TRP A 314 4.67 -20.97 -8.57
N ILE A 315 5.24 -22.18 -8.51
CA ILE A 315 6.04 -22.75 -9.61
C ILE A 315 5.22 -22.86 -10.89
N TYR A 316 4.01 -23.41 -10.80
CA TYR A 316 3.17 -23.60 -11.98
C TYR A 316 2.72 -22.26 -12.58
N LEU A 317 2.08 -21.39 -11.79
CA LEU A 317 1.48 -20.16 -12.30
C LEU A 317 2.50 -19.06 -12.59
N ARG A 318 3.47 -18.84 -11.69
CA ARG A 318 4.41 -17.72 -11.81
C ARG A 318 5.72 -18.05 -12.54
N HIS A 319 6.01 -19.32 -12.77
CA HIS A 319 7.18 -19.72 -13.55
C HIS A 319 6.78 -20.46 -14.82
N TYR A 320 6.11 -21.61 -14.73
CA TYR A 320 5.81 -22.38 -15.94
C TYR A 320 4.93 -21.61 -16.93
N ILE A 321 3.80 -21.05 -16.49
CA ILE A 321 2.92 -20.26 -17.36
C ILE A 321 3.57 -18.96 -17.81
N ASN A 322 4.22 -18.20 -16.91
CA ASN A 322 4.88 -16.96 -17.30
C ASN A 322 6.04 -17.19 -18.30
N LEU A 323 6.84 -18.25 -18.15
CA LEU A 323 7.87 -18.62 -19.11
C LEU A 323 7.27 -19.03 -20.46
N ARG A 324 6.10 -19.68 -20.47
CA ARG A 324 5.35 -19.97 -21.70
C ARG A 324 4.92 -18.68 -22.41
N ILE A 325 4.41 -17.69 -21.67
CA ILE A 325 4.06 -16.36 -22.21
C ILE A 325 5.32 -15.67 -22.75
N LEU A 326 6.43 -15.72 -22.01
CA LEU A 326 7.69 -15.10 -22.42
C LEU A 326 8.27 -15.75 -23.69
N TYR A 327 8.19 -17.07 -23.78
CA TYR A 327 8.59 -17.83 -24.98
C TYR A 327 7.71 -17.46 -26.19
N SER A 328 6.41 -17.35 -25.98
CA SER A 328 5.46 -16.91 -27.00
C SER A 328 5.76 -15.51 -27.54
N ILE A 329 6.30 -14.59 -26.72
CA ILE A 329 6.74 -13.27 -27.21
C ILE A 329 7.91 -13.37 -28.19
N LEU A 330 8.77 -14.37 -28.02
CA LEU A 330 9.91 -14.62 -28.91
C LEU A 330 9.52 -15.34 -30.21
N THR A 331 8.50 -16.21 -30.16
CA THR A 331 8.14 -17.09 -31.29
C THR A 331 6.86 -16.69 -32.01
N GLU A 332 5.77 -16.44 -31.28
CA GLU A 332 4.41 -16.22 -31.81
C GLU A 332 4.12 -14.74 -32.06
N PHE A 333 4.71 -13.82 -31.29
CA PHE A 333 4.42 -12.39 -31.40
C PHE A 333 4.67 -11.83 -32.81
N ARG A 334 5.67 -12.33 -33.54
CA ARG A 334 5.91 -11.86 -34.92
C ARG A 334 5.06 -12.59 -35.96
N THR A 335 4.62 -13.81 -35.66
CA THR A 335 4.06 -14.74 -36.66
C THR A 335 2.53 -14.81 -36.60
N VAL A 336 1.92 -14.61 -35.44
CA VAL A 336 0.46 -14.70 -35.25
C VAL A 336 -0.17 -13.32 -35.38
N GLY A 337 -0.94 -13.09 -36.45
CA GLY A 337 -1.60 -11.82 -36.74
C GLY A 337 -0.64 -10.74 -37.28
N PRO A 338 -1.15 -9.57 -37.70
CA PRO A 338 -0.34 -8.53 -38.34
C PRO A 338 0.80 -8.05 -37.43
N TYR A 339 1.96 -7.77 -38.03
CA TYR A 339 3.15 -7.24 -37.34
C TYR A 339 3.61 -5.98 -38.06
N GLU A 340 2.97 -4.88 -37.73
CA GLU A 340 3.22 -3.56 -38.30
C GLU A 340 2.91 -2.47 -37.27
N LEU A 341 3.41 -1.27 -37.50
CA LEU A 341 3.06 -0.10 -36.71
C LEU A 341 2.15 0.80 -37.54
N ASN A 342 0.88 0.92 -37.14
CA ASN A 342 -0.08 1.81 -37.78
C ASN A 342 -0.91 2.54 -36.71
N TRP A 343 -0.76 3.86 -36.67
CA TRP A 343 -1.43 4.72 -35.69
C TRP A 343 -2.93 4.91 -35.97
N GLU A 344 -3.34 4.89 -37.24
CA GLU A 344 -4.73 5.06 -37.66
C GLU A 344 -5.56 3.83 -37.27
N THR A 345 -5.03 2.64 -37.55
CA THR A 345 -5.66 1.37 -37.15
C THR A 345 -5.32 0.97 -35.71
N GLN A 346 -4.60 1.81 -34.96
CA GLN A 346 -4.14 1.50 -33.61
C GLN A 346 -3.45 0.13 -33.49
N GLN A 347 -2.76 -0.28 -34.56
CA GLN A 347 -1.98 -1.48 -34.64
C GLN A 347 -0.60 -1.17 -34.07
N TYR A 348 -0.36 -1.64 -32.84
CA TYR A 348 0.85 -1.35 -32.08
C TYR A 348 1.81 -2.54 -32.00
N LYS A 349 1.45 -3.68 -32.62
CA LYS A 349 2.22 -4.91 -32.61
C LYS A 349 3.42 -4.81 -33.56
N CYS A 350 4.54 -4.34 -33.02
CA CYS A 350 5.77 -4.04 -33.74
C CYS A 350 7.03 -4.43 -32.95
N TRP A 351 8.21 -4.13 -33.49
CA TRP A 351 9.49 -4.46 -32.86
C TRP A 351 9.70 -3.75 -31.53
N ILE A 352 9.25 -2.49 -31.43
CA ILE A 352 9.34 -1.70 -30.20
C ILE A 352 8.46 -2.32 -29.12
N SER A 353 7.19 -2.61 -29.43
CA SER A 353 6.28 -3.22 -28.46
C SER A 353 6.75 -4.62 -28.04
N ASN A 354 7.36 -5.39 -28.95
CA ASN A 354 7.90 -6.71 -28.62
C ASN A 354 9.00 -6.57 -27.56
N ILE A 355 10.01 -5.72 -27.80
CA ILE A 355 11.14 -5.52 -26.87
C ILE A 355 10.65 -5.01 -25.52
N ILE A 356 9.77 -4.00 -25.49
CA ILE A 356 9.25 -3.43 -24.24
C ILE A 356 8.45 -4.46 -23.46
N THR A 357 7.55 -5.18 -24.13
CA THR A 357 6.70 -6.20 -23.48
C THR A 357 7.54 -7.34 -22.93
N PHE A 358 8.53 -7.82 -23.71
CA PHE A 358 9.48 -8.84 -23.27
C PHE A 358 10.28 -8.36 -22.06
N ALA A 359 10.85 -7.15 -22.10
CA ALA A 359 11.68 -6.62 -21.02
C ALA A 359 10.90 -6.48 -19.71
N LEU A 360 9.66 -5.98 -19.76
CA LEU A 360 8.81 -5.84 -18.58
C LEU A 360 8.40 -7.19 -17.99
N LEU A 361 8.00 -8.15 -18.83
CA LEU A 361 7.64 -9.49 -18.36
C LEU A 361 8.84 -10.29 -17.87
N ALA A 362 10.01 -10.15 -18.50
CA ALA A 362 11.26 -10.74 -18.02
C ALA A 362 11.67 -10.14 -16.67
N SER A 363 11.48 -8.83 -16.48
CA SER A 363 11.73 -8.17 -15.18
C SER A 363 10.79 -8.70 -14.09
N LEU A 364 9.49 -8.86 -14.42
CA LEU A 364 8.52 -9.50 -13.52
C LEU A 364 8.91 -10.95 -13.20
N GLN A 365 9.39 -11.71 -14.20
CA GLN A 365 9.85 -13.09 -14.04
C GLN A 365 11.08 -13.19 -13.13
N ALA A 366 12.03 -12.25 -13.22
CA ALA A 366 13.21 -12.18 -12.36
C ALA A 366 12.82 -11.93 -10.89
N LEU A 367 11.89 -11.01 -10.65
CA LEU A 367 11.33 -10.76 -9.31
C LEU A 367 10.60 -12.00 -8.76
N ASN A 368 9.83 -12.69 -9.59
CA ASN A 368 9.19 -13.95 -9.22
C ASN A 368 10.21 -15.04 -8.85
N LEU A 369 11.38 -15.09 -9.50
CA LEU A 369 12.48 -16.00 -9.13
C LEU A 369 13.08 -15.65 -7.77
N PHE A 370 13.30 -14.35 -7.52
CA PHE A 370 13.79 -13.88 -6.22
C PHE A 370 12.86 -14.32 -5.07
N TRP A 371 11.55 -14.13 -5.22
CA TRP A 371 10.61 -14.57 -4.18
C TRP A 371 10.47 -16.09 -4.09
N LEU A 372 10.60 -16.83 -5.19
CA LEU A 372 10.66 -18.29 -5.12
C LEU A 372 11.87 -18.75 -4.29
N TYR A 373 13.04 -18.12 -4.46
CA TYR A 373 14.20 -18.36 -3.61
C TYR A 373 13.89 -18.08 -2.14
N CYS A 374 13.20 -16.98 -1.82
CA CYS A 374 12.76 -16.68 -0.45
C CYS A 374 11.83 -17.77 0.10
N LEU A 375 10.88 -18.28 -0.71
CA LEU A 375 9.96 -19.34 -0.29
C LEU A 375 10.71 -20.64 0.07
N PHE A 376 11.67 -21.05 -0.77
CA PHE A 376 12.49 -22.23 -0.49
C PHE A 376 13.39 -22.03 0.73
N ARG A 377 14.00 -20.86 0.87
CA ARG A 377 14.82 -20.52 2.05
C ARG A 377 14.00 -20.59 3.34
N SER A 378 12.79 -20.05 3.34
CA SER A 378 11.90 -20.12 4.50
C SER A 378 11.45 -21.57 4.79
N MET A 379 11.16 -22.37 3.76
CA MET A 379 10.86 -23.80 3.93
C MET A 379 12.04 -24.56 4.55
N TYR A 380 13.24 -24.34 4.03
CA TYR A 380 14.46 -24.97 4.53
C TYR A 380 14.67 -24.65 6.01
N LYS A 381 14.51 -23.38 6.39
CA LYS A 381 14.64 -22.95 7.78
C LYS A 381 13.60 -23.62 8.70
N PHE A 382 12.37 -23.72 8.24
CA PHE A 382 11.29 -24.37 8.97
C PHE A 382 11.56 -25.86 9.20
N VAL A 383 12.00 -26.59 8.17
CA VAL A 383 12.24 -28.04 8.23
C VAL A 383 13.50 -28.38 9.04
N VAL A 384 14.60 -27.66 8.81
CA VAL A 384 15.92 -28.00 9.39
C VAL A 384 16.04 -27.51 10.83
N TYR A 385 15.65 -26.26 11.09
CA TYR A 385 15.87 -25.67 12.41
C TYR A 385 14.64 -25.81 13.32
N ARG A 386 13.51 -26.36 12.84
CA ARG A 386 12.19 -26.33 13.51
C ARG A 386 11.78 -24.94 13.96
N ILE A 387 12.34 -23.92 13.31
CA ILE A 387 12.08 -22.52 13.61
C ILE A 387 10.82 -22.13 12.83
N LYS A 388 9.69 -21.97 13.53
CA LYS A 388 8.47 -21.33 13.00
C LYS A 388 8.68 -19.81 12.80
N LYS A 389 9.71 -19.36 12.08
CA LYS A 389 9.99 -17.92 11.87
C LYS A 389 10.09 -17.61 10.37
N ASP A 390 9.22 -16.71 9.90
CA ASP A 390 9.23 -16.18 8.53
C ASP A 390 10.17 -14.97 8.44
N ASP A 391 11.30 -15.14 7.71
CA ASP A 391 12.33 -14.11 7.49
C ASP A 391 11.77 -12.81 6.89
N ARG A 392 10.65 -12.86 6.16
CA ARG A 392 10.10 -11.68 5.45
C ARG A 392 9.42 -10.67 6.39
N SER A 393 8.96 -11.12 7.56
CA SER A 393 8.23 -10.29 8.54
C SER A 393 9.09 -9.71 9.67
N GLU A 394 10.38 -10.06 9.75
CA GLU A 394 11.25 -9.79 10.91
C GLU A 394 11.57 -8.32 11.19
N SER A 395 11.47 -7.37 10.23
CA SER A 395 11.89 -5.97 10.48
C SER A 395 11.13 -5.28 11.61
N SER A 396 9.90 -5.72 11.89
CA SER A 396 9.07 -5.16 12.96
C SER A 396 9.28 -5.82 14.33
N GLU A 397 9.79 -7.06 14.38
CA GLU A 397 9.92 -7.81 15.64
C GLU A 397 11.13 -7.35 16.46
N GLU A 398 12.26 -7.07 15.80
CA GLU A 398 13.47 -6.58 16.48
C GLU A 398 13.28 -5.15 17.00
N GLU A 399 12.60 -4.27 16.25
CA GLU A 399 12.33 -2.90 16.69
C GLU A 399 11.27 -2.80 17.80
N GLU A 400 10.18 -3.58 17.74
CA GLU A 400 9.15 -3.58 18.79
C GLU A 400 9.69 -4.17 20.11
N ASN A 401 10.56 -5.19 20.03
CA ASN A 401 11.20 -5.78 21.20
C ASN A 401 12.37 -4.91 21.74
N ALA A 402 12.99 -4.08 20.90
CA ALA A 402 13.96 -3.07 21.33
C ALA A 402 13.29 -1.88 22.04
N GLN A 403 12.10 -1.45 21.60
CA GLN A 403 11.33 -0.37 22.24
C GLN A 403 10.69 -0.76 23.57
N LEU A 404 10.55 -2.06 23.84
CA LEU A 404 10.00 -2.58 25.11
C LEU A 404 11.07 -2.86 26.17
N ARG A 405 12.36 -2.73 25.84
CA ARG A 405 13.42 -2.75 26.85
C ARG A 405 13.51 -1.35 27.46
N PRO A 406 13.31 -1.18 28.79
CA PRO A 406 13.70 0.08 29.42
C PRO A 406 15.19 0.28 29.15
N GLU A 407 15.56 1.47 28.68
CA GLU A 407 16.96 1.90 28.58
C GLU A 407 17.63 1.58 29.91
N ALA A 408 18.58 0.64 29.90
CA ALA A 408 19.42 0.40 31.06
C ALA A 408 20.15 1.73 31.35
N GLU A 409 19.94 2.25 32.55
CA GLU A 409 20.61 3.45 33.05
C GLU A 409 22.12 3.38 32.78
N PRO A 410 22.75 4.47 32.34
CA PRO A 410 24.20 4.53 32.30
C PRO A 410 24.71 4.51 33.74
N LEU A 411 25.39 3.42 34.12
CA LEU A 411 26.12 3.29 35.37
C LEU A 411 27.08 4.48 35.53
N LEU A 412 26.70 5.40 36.41
CA LEU A 412 27.57 6.46 36.92
C LEU A 412 28.65 5.82 37.80
N THR A 413 29.86 5.71 37.27
CA THR A 413 31.06 5.46 38.06
C THR A 413 31.57 6.78 38.65
N GLU A 414 31.17 7.07 39.88
CA GLU A 414 32.04 7.71 40.89
C GLU A 414 32.22 6.67 42.01
N VAL A 415 33.40 6.43 42.58
CA VAL A 415 34.04 7.30 43.58
C VAL A 415 35.49 6.85 43.84
N ASN A 416 36.38 7.85 43.94
CA ASN A 416 37.65 8.00 44.68
C ASN A 416 38.66 6.84 44.83
N GLY A 417 39.92 7.18 44.53
CA GLY A 417 41.08 6.54 45.11
C GLY A 417 41.37 7.01 46.55
N SER A 418 41.91 6.10 47.36
CA SER A 418 42.92 6.41 48.39
C SER A 418 43.68 5.14 48.76
N ALA A 419 44.98 5.29 48.95
CA ALA A 419 45.98 4.27 49.20
C ALA A 419 45.89 3.64 50.61
N ASN A 420 46.20 2.34 50.73
CA ASN A 420 47.30 1.77 51.53
C ASN A 420 47.08 0.29 51.90
N GLY A 421 48.16 -0.50 51.85
CA GLY A 421 48.52 -1.40 52.96
C GLY A 421 48.13 -2.89 52.85
N HIS A 422 49.11 -3.69 52.43
CA HIS A 422 49.57 -4.95 53.06
C HIS A 422 48.64 -6.15 53.35
N ALA A 423 49.17 -7.31 52.89
CA ALA A 423 49.31 -8.61 53.57
C ALA A 423 48.20 -9.70 53.47
N LYS A 424 48.52 -10.69 52.63
CA LYS A 424 48.52 -12.17 52.80
C LYS A 424 47.84 -12.85 54.01
N ALA A 425 47.40 -14.08 53.69
CA ALA A 425 47.19 -15.30 54.50
C ALA A 425 45.78 -15.45 55.11
N ALA A 426 44.95 -16.41 54.67
CA ALA A 426 45.00 -17.89 54.79
C ALA A 426 44.05 -18.37 55.91
N VAL A 427 43.64 -19.64 55.80
CA VAL A 427 42.87 -20.50 56.74
C VAL A 427 41.37 -20.66 56.45
N GLU A 428 41.10 -21.71 55.66
CA GLU A 428 40.45 -22.98 56.07
C GLU A 428 39.19 -23.02 56.97
N ASN A 429 38.32 -23.93 56.53
CA ASN A 429 37.43 -24.84 57.28
C ASN A 429 36.00 -24.43 57.62
N GLY A 430 35.08 -25.33 57.27
CA GLY A 430 34.00 -25.72 58.19
C GLY A 430 32.61 -25.95 57.58
N SER A 431 32.37 -27.17 57.09
CA SER A 431 31.20 -28.02 57.40
C SER A 431 29.81 -27.38 57.59
N LEU A 432 28.85 -27.71 56.73
CA LEU A 432 27.94 -28.87 56.89
C LEU A 432 27.15 -29.11 55.60
#